data_AF-A0A0T8SK27-F1
#
_entry.id   AF-A0A0T8SK27-F1
#
_cell.length_a   1.000
_cell.length_b   1.000
_cell.length_c   1.000
_cell.angle_alpha   90.00
_cell.angle_beta   90.00
_cell.angle_gamma   90.00
#
_symmetry.space_group_name_H-M   'P 1'
#
loop_
_entity.id
_entity.type
_entity.pdbx_description
1 polymer ?
#
loop_
_entity_poly.entity_id
_entity_poly.type
_entity_poly.pdbx_seq_one_letter_code
_entity_poly.pdbx_strand_id
1 'polypeptide(L)'
;MKEFPITIMRKNPLRPNWLFQLSSDKLQSLYILRKLEQKEFDHLKELLLEKLEQEITTISGKNRSDLVGIKRKIFNDSISKIPLEELSFDLKERVVRLKDCKKKLDYIKLEIEQVIENEYLKEREIIYKVSKNPNIRNGICFLSSSAYSRYRRYISQLPIVHNKKNRNFDYYLLKILCRATLKLSPFSTLTSSEILCHSSLKGIKQKKNSVQINYKLLLEVFEKLKYFNDFLMTLHFYMNDTVTFSGNQVVYTASKSRNDSSKVFETLDTFYKFPKTKFLEDLYYKIGSVEKISYKNLLSFIADYYPSKESQIIRSLLENKMLLSVEYLSESSHILEDLLKWISDKNSKNPIVNKVSLLLLESKRLLEIINYNFYILKFRFNHSKTVFGKYVNY
;
A
#
# COMPACT_ATOMS: atom_id res chain seq x y z
N MET A 1 -8.21 20.50 30.89
CA MET A 1 -7.46 20.58 29.62
C MET A 1 -8.03 21.72 28.82
N LYS A 2 -7.21 22.68 28.36
CA LYS A 2 -7.66 23.65 27.35
C LYS A 2 -7.93 22.84 26.08
N GLU A 3 -9.19 22.64 25.73
CA GLU A 3 -9.55 21.96 24.49
C GLU A 3 -8.96 22.76 23.32
N PHE A 4 -8.13 22.11 22.50
CA PHE A 4 -7.72 22.72 21.24
C PHE A 4 -8.99 23.06 20.45
N PRO A 5 -9.19 24.31 20.00
CA PRO A 5 -10.44 24.73 19.38
C PRO A 5 -10.77 23.92 18.11
N ILE A 6 -9.77 23.24 17.54
CA ILE A 6 -9.87 22.39 16.35
C ILE A 6 -9.22 21.04 16.63
N THR A 7 -9.95 19.95 16.40
CA THR A 7 -9.47 18.56 16.48
C THR A 7 -9.64 17.86 15.14
N ILE A 8 -8.60 17.21 14.62
CA ILE A 8 -8.73 16.36 13.42
C ILE A 8 -8.94 14.92 13.85
N MET A 9 -10.12 14.37 13.58
CA MET A 9 -10.46 12.98 13.84
C MET A 9 -10.38 12.16 12.55
N ARG A 10 -9.78 10.97 12.62
CA ARG A 10 -9.79 10.01 11.51
C ARG A 10 -10.73 8.86 11.82
N LYS A 11 -11.46 8.41 10.79
CA LYS A 11 -12.48 7.36 10.90
C LYS A 11 -12.30 6.32 9.83
N ASN A 12 -12.55 5.09 10.22
CA ASN A 12 -12.56 3.94 9.34
C ASN A 12 -13.99 3.67 8.83
N PRO A 13 -14.16 3.25 7.56
CA PRO A 13 -15.46 2.96 6.98
C PRO A 13 -16.09 1.67 7.50
N LEU A 14 -15.30 0.79 8.11
CA LEU A 14 -15.75 -0.47 8.69
C LEU A 14 -15.60 -0.45 10.21
N ARG A 15 -16.61 -0.99 10.91
CA ARG A 15 -16.54 -1.28 12.35
C ARG A 15 -15.86 -2.62 12.58
N PRO A 16 -15.18 -2.85 13.73
CA PRO A 16 -14.47 -4.09 14.00
C PRO A 16 -15.37 -5.32 14.18
N ASN A 17 -16.69 -5.15 14.31
CA ASN A 17 -17.62 -6.25 14.59
C ASN A 17 -17.50 -7.46 13.65
N TRP A 18 -17.20 -7.24 12.37
CA TRP A 18 -17.05 -8.35 11.42
C TRP A 18 -15.78 -9.20 11.66
N LEU A 19 -14.73 -8.62 12.26
CA LEU A 19 -13.51 -9.36 12.60
C LEU A 19 -13.78 -10.39 13.69
N PHE A 20 -14.61 -10.03 14.67
CA PHE A 20 -15.03 -10.97 15.73
C PHE A 20 -15.93 -12.10 15.21
N GLN A 21 -16.49 -11.96 14.00
CA GLN A 21 -17.23 -13.05 13.35
C GLN A 21 -16.30 -14.04 12.64
N LEU A 22 -15.00 -13.71 12.50
CA LEU A 22 -13.97 -14.60 11.97
C LEU A 22 -13.18 -15.33 13.06
N SER A 23 -13.52 -15.13 14.34
CA SER A 23 -12.96 -15.90 15.44
C SER A 23 -13.84 -17.09 15.77
N SER A 24 -13.21 -18.20 16.18
CA SER A 24 -13.89 -19.40 16.67
C SER A 24 -13.41 -19.73 18.08
N ASP A 25 -14.27 -19.47 19.07
CA ASP A 25 -14.00 -19.80 20.48
C ASP A 25 -13.81 -21.30 20.68
N LYS A 26 -14.51 -22.12 19.89
CA LYS A 26 -14.35 -23.57 19.85
C LYS A 26 -12.94 -23.94 19.36
N LEU A 27 -12.49 -23.36 18.26
CA LEU A 27 -11.15 -23.61 17.73
C LEU A 27 -10.06 -23.17 18.71
N GLN A 28 -10.24 -22.02 19.36
CA GLN A 28 -9.32 -21.53 20.40
C GLN A 28 -9.26 -22.50 21.58
N SER A 29 -10.41 -22.96 22.08
CA SER A 29 -10.49 -23.93 23.17
C SER A 29 -9.82 -25.25 22.81
N LEU A 30 -10.08 -25.79 21.61
CA LEU A 30 -9.44 -27.02 21.12
C LEU A 30 -7.93 -26.86 20.95
N TYR A 31 -7.46 -25.70 20.48
CA TYR A 31 -6.04 -25.41 20.35
C TYR A 31 -5.33 -25.34 21.71
N ILE A 32 -5.98 -24.75 22.73
CA ILE A 32 -5.47 -24.72 24.11
C ILE A 32 -5.44 -26.14 24.67
N LEU A 33 -6.53 -26.90 24.53
CA LEU A 33 -6.62 -28.29 24.98
C LEU A 33 -5.52 -29.16 24.34
N ARG A 34 -5.34 -29.05 23.02
CA ARG A 34 -4.26 -29.74 22.30
C ARG A 34 -2.89 -29.40 22.86
N LYS A 35 -2.62 -28.13 23.19
CA LYS A 35 -1.34 -27.72 23.80
C LYS A 35 -1.12 -28.34 25.17
N LEU A 36 -2.17 -28.46 25.99
CA LEU A 36 -2.08 -29.08 27.32
C LEU A 36 -1.83 -30.58 27.19
N GLU A 37 -2.61 -31.28 26.36
CA GLU A 37 -2.44 -32.71 26.10
C GLU A 37 -1.09 -33.03 25.47
N GLN A 38 -0.56 -32.14 24.62
CA GLN A 38 0.78 -32.32 24.02
C GLN A 38 1.87 -32.24 25.09
N LYS A 39 1.77 -31.30 26.03
CA LYS A 39 2.72 -31.19 27.14
C LYS A 39 2.70 -32.43 28.03
N GLU A 40 1.50 -32.95 28.33
CA GLU A 40 1.35 -34.18 29.11
C GLU A 40 1.94 -35.38 28.36
N PHE A 41 1.65 -35.50 27.06
CA PHE A 41 2.22 -36.55 26.22
C PHE A 41 3.75 -36.51 26.21
N ASP A 42 4.33 -35.33 26.00
CA ASP A 42 5.78 -35.14 25.96
C ASP A 42 6.41 -35.50 27.32
N HIS A 43 5.79 -35.08 28.43
CA HIS A 43 6.24 -35.42 29.78
C HIS A 43 6.19 -36.94 30.06
N LEU A 44 5.08 -37.60 29.75
CA LEU A 44 4.93 -39.04 29.90
C LEU A 44 5.91 -39.82 29.00
N LYS A 45 6.17 -39.30 27.80
CA LYS A 45 7.13 -39.86 26.85
C LYS A 45 8.55 -39.79 27.42
N GLU A 46 8.97 -38.65 27.96
CA GLU A 46 10.27 -38.48 28.62
C GLU A 46 10.45 -39.44 29.80
N LEU A 47 9.49 -39.47 30.74
CA LEU A 47 9.53 -40.36 31.89
C LEU A 47 9.62 -41.84 31.48
N LEU A 48 8.92 -42.24 30.43
CA LEU A 48 8.96 -43.60 29.91
C LEU A 48 10.31 -43.91 29.24
N LEU A 49 10.88 -42.96 28.49
CA LEU A 49 12.20 -43.12 27.87
C LEU A 49 13.31 -43.24 28.91
N GLU A 50 13.29 -42.43 29.96
CA GLU A 50 14.23 -42.52 31.09
C GLU A 50 14.14 -43.88 31.79
N LYS A 51 12.90 -44.34 32.06
CA LYS A 51 12.68 -45.65 32.68
C LYS A 51 13.19 -46.80 31.80
N LEU A 52 12.93 -46.74 30.50
CA LEU A 52 13.44 -47.72 29.54
C LEU A 52 14.97 -47.71 29.47
N GLU A 53 15.63 -46.55 29.56
CA GLU A 53 17.09 -46.48 29.61
C GLU A 53 17.66 -47.18 30.84
N GLN A 54 17.04 -47.00 32.02
CA GLN A 54 17.44 -47.67 33.26
C GLN A 54 17.26 -49.19 33.20
N GLU A 55 16.19 -49.67 32.56
CA GLU A 55 15.98 -51.12 32.39
C GLU A 55 16.91 -51.73 31.33
N ILE A 56 17.23 -50.97 30.27
CA ILE A 56 18.17 -51.42 29.22
C ILE A 56 19.59 -51.58 29.77
N THR A 57 20.03 -50.72 30.71
CA THR A 57 21.38 -50.82 31.30
C THR A 57 21.53 -52.01 32.26
N THR A 58 20.44 -52.50 32.83
CA THR A 58 20.43 -53.60 33.82
C THR A 58 20.20 -54.99 33.22
N ILE A 59 19.79 -55.08 31.94
CA ILE A 59 19.43 -56.33 31.25
C ILE A 59 20.39 -56.62 30.07
N SER A 60 20.66 -57.90 29.81
CA SER A 60 21.48 -58.39 28.69
C SER A 60 20.73 -59.39 27.80
N GLY A 61 21.24 -59.63 26.58
CA GLY A 61 20.66 -60.61 25.64
C GLY A 61 19.41 -60.13 24.89
N LYS A 62 18.51 -61.07 24.55
CA LYS A 62 17.32 -60.84 23.69
C LYS A 62 16.38 -59.77 24.25
N ASN A 63 16.12 -59.81 25.57
CA ASN A 63 15.26 -58.85 26.27
C ASN A 63 15.76 -57.39 26.15
N ARG A 64 17.07 -57.18 26.09
CA ARG A 64 17.66 -55.85 25.88
C ARG A 64 17.36 -55.31 24.47
N SER A 65 17.45 -56.16 23.45
CA SER A 65 17.16 -55.79 22.06
C SER A 65 15.71 -55.35 21.88
N ASP A 66 14.78 -56.06 22.53
CA ASP A 66 13.34 -55.78 22.44
C ASP A 66 13.00 -54.43 23.10
N LEU A 67 13.56 -54.15 24.30
CA LEU A 67 13.41 -52.85 24.97
C LEU A 67 14.01 -51.68 24.16
N VAL A 68 15.15 -51.88 23.50
CA VAL A 68 15.73 -50.87 22.58
C VAL A 68 14.79 -50.61 21.39
N GLY A 69 14.16 -51.67 20.85
CA GLY A 69 13.16 -51.55 19.80
C GLY A 69 11.94 -50.73 20.24
N ILE A 70 11.45 -50.98 21.46
CA ILE A 70 10.34 -50.23 22.08
C ILE A 70 10.74 -48.76 22.29
N LYS A 71 11.93 -48.48 22.83
CA LYS A 71 12.46 -47.13 23.00
C LYS A 71 12.49 -46.37 21.67
N ARG A 72 12.98 -46.99 20.59
CA ARG A 72 12.99 -46.39 19.24
C ARG A 72 11.57 -46.10 18.74
N LYS A 73 10.62 -47.01 18.96
CA LYS A 73 9.22 -46.80 18.60
C LYS A 73 8.60 -45.63 19.36
N ILE A 74 8.91 -45.47 20.65
CA ILE A 74 8.43 -44.33 21.47
C ILE A 74 9.06 -43.03 20.99
N PHE A 75 10.38 -43.02 20.80
CA PHE A 75 11.10 -41.84 20.32
C PHE A 75 10.54 -41.33 18.97
N ASN A 76 10.25 -42.24 18.04
CA ASN A 76 9.69 -41.97 16.72
C ASN A 76 8.15 -41.85 16.67
N ASP A 77 7.47 -41.65 17.81
CA ASP A 77 6.01 -41.50 17.92
C ASP A 77 5.18 -42.66 17.34
N SER A 78 5.78 -43.83 17.19
CA SER A 78 5.17 -45.07 16.68
C SER A 78 4.60 -45.93 17.81
N ILE A 79 4.10 -45.29 18.87
CA ILE A 79 3.70 -45.90 20.15
C ILE A 79 2.51 -46.86 19.98
N SER A 80 1.65 -46.62 19.00
CA SER A 80 0.53 -47.50 18.66
C SER A 80 0.96 -48.91 18.22
N LYS A 81 2.20 -49.09 17.76
CA LYS A 81 2.77 -50.35 17.26
C LYS A 81 3.56 -51.16 18.30
N ILE A 82 3.45 -50.79 19.58
CA ILE A 82 4.13 -51.48 20.68
C ILE A 82 3.23 -52.62 21.17
N PRO A 83 3.64 -53.90 21.06
CA PRO A 83 2.90 -55.01 21.66
C PRO A 83 2.93 -54.91 23.19
N LEU A 84 1.82 -55.26 23.85
CA LEU A 84 1.67 -55.10 25.31
C LEU A 84 1.91 -56.40 26.07
N GLU A 85 1.96 -57.52 25.36
CA GLU A 85 2.04 -58.87 25.91
C GLU A 85 3.42 -59.18 26.50
N GLU A 86 4.46 -58.52 26.01
CA GLU A 86 5.87 -58.77 26.33
C GLU A 86 6.45 -57.75 27.34
N LEU A 87 5.64 -56.82 27.82
CA LEU A 87 6.07 -55.76 28.74
C LEU A 87 5.87 -56.16 30.21
N SER A 88 6.77 -55.69 31.08
CA SER A 88 6.55 -55.71 32.53
C SER A 88 5.29 -54.92 32.89
N PHE A 89 4.68 -55.23 34.04
CA PHE A 89 3.42 -54.58 34.45
C PHE A 89 3.53 -53.04 34.52
N ASP A 90 4.61 -52.51 35.10
CA ASP A 90 4.87 -51.05 35.19
C ASP A 90 5.04 -50.40 33.80
N LEU A 91 5.85 -51.00 32.92
CA LEU A 91 6.02 -50.49 31.55
C LEU A 91 4.73 -50.58 30.74
N LYS A 92 3.96 -51.64 30.91
CA LYS A 92 2.66 -51.81 30.25
C LYS A 92 1.70 -50.71 30.64
N GLU A 93 1.58 -50.38 31.93
CA GLU A 93 0.72 -49.31 32.40
C GLU A 93 1.13 -47.94 31.81
N ARG A 94 2.44 -47.63 31.82
CA ARG A 94 2.97 -46.38 31.27
C ARG A 94 2.77 -46.27 29.76
N VAL A 95 3.00 -47.36 29.02
CA VAL A 95 2.76 -47.42 27.57
C VAL A 95 1.27 -47.27 27.25
N VAL A 96 0.37 -47.88 28.05
CA VAL A 96 -1.08 -47.71 27.89
C VAL A 96 -1.48 -46.25 28.10
N ARG A 97 -1.04 -45.62 29.20
CA ARG A 97 -1.31 -44.19 29.46
C ARG A 97 -0.82 -43.30 28.32
N LEU A 98 0.39 -43.54 27.81
CA LEU A 98 0.96 -42.79 26.69
C LEU A 98 0.17 -43.02 25.39
N LYS A 99 -0.25 -44.26 25.11
CA LYS A 99 -1.14 -44.60 23.98
C LYS A 99 -2.47 -43.85 24.07
N ASP A 100 -3.08 -43.77 25.24
CA ASP A 100 -4.36 -43.12 25.42
C ASP A 100 -4.25 -41.59 25.27
N CYS A 101 -3.18 -40.98 25.79
CA CYS A 101 -2.89 -39.57 25.55
C CYS A 101 -2.66 -39.29 24.06
N LYS A 102 -1.94 -40.17 23.35
CA LYS A 102 -1.77 -40.06 21.88
C LYS A 102 -3.10 -40.14 21.12
N LYS A 103 -3.98 -41.07 21.49
CA LYS A 103 -5.32 -41.18 20.89
C LYS A 103 -6.14 -39.90 21.11
N LYS A 104 -6.09 -39.33 22.31
CA LYS A 104 -6.75 -38.04 22.60
C LYS A 104 -6.21 -36.91 21.72
N LEU A 105 -4.89 -36.81 21.56
CA LEU A 105 -4.26 -35.83 20.67
C LEU A 105 -4.72 -35.98 19.21
N ASP A 106 -4.77 -37.21 18.71
CA ASP A 106 -5.21 -37.50 17.35
C ASP A 106 -6.71 -37.18 17.16
N TYR A 107 -7.54 -37.46 18.17
CA TYR A 107 -8.96 -37.07 18.18
C TYR A 107 -9.14 -35.55 18.17
N ILE A 108 -8.45 -34.81 19.04
CA ILE A 108 -8.50 -33.34 19.07
C ILE A 108 -8.05 -32.75 17.74
N LYS A 109 -7.03 -33.34 17.09
CA LYS A 109 -6.59 -32.92 15.76
C LYS A 109 -7.71 -33.06 14.74
N LEU A 110 -8.41 -34.19 14.70
CA LEU A 110 -9.55 -34.41 13.80
C LEU A 110 -10.69 -33.41 14.07
N GLU A 111 -10.99 -33.15 15.35
CA GLU A 111 -11.99 -32.13 15.71
C GLU A 111 -11.59 -30.73 15.23
N ILE A 112 -10.31 -30.36 15.37
CA ILE A 112 -9.78 -29.08 14.87
C ILE A 112 -9.97 -28.99 13.35
N GLU A 113 -9.59 -30.03 12.61
CA GLU A 113 -9.72 -30.08 11.15
C GLU A 113 -11.18 -29.91 10.73
N GLN A 114 -12.10 -30.60 11.40
CA GLN A 114 -13.54 -30.50 11.14
C GLN A 114 -14.10 -29.11 11.45
N VAL A 115 -13.68 -28.48 12.56
CA VAL A 115 -14.10 -27.11 12.89
C VAL A 115 -13.59 -26.12 11.85
N ILE A 116 -12.34 -26.25 11.40
CA ILE A 116 -11.78 -25.39 10.35
C ILE A 116 -12.59 -25.53 9.06
N GLU A 117 -12.90 -26.75 8.64
CA GLU A 117 -13.68 -26.99 7.41
C GLU A 117 -15.08 -26.38 7.49
N ASN A 118 -15.75 -26.52 8.63
CA ASN A 118 -17.10 -25.98 8.86
C ASN A 118 -17.12 -24.44 8.89
N GLU A 119 -16.13 -23.80 9.53
CA GLU A 119 -16.08 -22.34 9.62
C GLU A 119 -15.60 -21.67 8.32
N TYR A 120 -14.78 -22.35 7.52
CA TYR A 120 -14.16 -21.78 6.33
C TYR A 120 -15.15 -21.14 5.36
N LEU A 121 -16.26 -21.81 5.04
CA LEU A 121 -17.24 -21.25 4.10
C LEU A 121 -17.96 -20.03 4.70
N LYS A 122 -18.30 -20.09 5.99
CA LYS A 122 -18.96 -19.01 6.73
C LYS A 122 -18.08 -17.77 6.82
N GLU A 123 -16.80 -17.94 7.13
CA GLU A 123 -15.80 -16.86 7.15
C GLU A 123 -15.69 -16.17 5.77
N ARG A 124 -15.69 -16.96 4.70
CA ARG A 124 -15.64 -16.42 3.33
C ARG A 124 -16.91 -15.66 2.96
N GLU A 125 -18.07 -16.10 3.41
CA GLU A 125 -19.30 -15.33 3.26
C GLU A 125 -19.25 -13.99 3.98
N ILE A 126 -18.66 -13.94 5.17
CA ILE A 126 -18.46 -12.69 5.92
C ILE A 126 -17.53 -11.76 5.12
N ILE A 127 -16.37 -12.25 4.68
CA ILE A 127 -15.42 -11.47 3.85
C ILE A 127 -16.12 -10.94 2.61
N TYR A 128 -16.87 -11.79 1.91
CA TYR A 128 -17.64 -11.42 0.73
C TYR A 128 -18.65 -10.30 1.02
N LYS A 129 -19.48 -10.46 2.07
CA LYS A 129 -20.49 -9.46 2.48
C LYS A 129 -19.85 -8.12 2.81
N VAL A 130 -18.80 -8.11 3.64
CA VAL A 130 -18.10 -6.89 4.05
C VAL A 130 -17.41 -6.20 2.87
N SER A 131 -16.85 -6.99 1.94
CA SER A 131 -16.16 -6.47 0.75
C SER A 131 -17.06 -5.69 -0.21
N LYS A 132 -18.39 -5.88 -0.15
CA LYS A 132 -19.36 -5.11 -0.96
C LYS A 132 -19.53 -3.66 -0.52
N ASN A 133 -18.93 -3.25 0.61
CA ASN A 133 -18.99 -1.86 1.05
C ASN A 133 -18.41 -0.90 -0.03
N PRO A 134 -19.13 0.16 -0.43
CA PRO A 134 -18.69 1.07 -1.49
C PRO A 134 -17.32 1.72 -1.23
N ASN A 135 -16.98 2.01 0.03
CA ASN A 135 -15.67 2.59 0.37
C ASN A 135 -14.53 1.59 0.14
N ILE A 136 -14.79 0.29 0.28
CA ILE A 136 -13.82 -0.77 -0.01
C ILE A 136 -13.63 -0.89 -1.51
N ARG A 137 -14.73 -0.96 -2.28
CA ARG A 137 -14.70 -0.95 -3.76
C ARG A 137 -13.87 0.22 -4.29
N ASN A 138 -14.14 1.44 -3.81
CA ASN A 138 -13.45 2.65 -4.25
C ASN A 138 -11.97 2.63 -3.84
N GLY A 139 -11.65 2.17 -2.63
CA GLY A 139 -10.28 2.05 -2.17
C GLY A 139 -9.47 1.03 -2.98
N ILE A 140 -10.09 -0.07 -3.41
CA ILE A 140 -9.48 -1.06 -4.31
C ILE A 140 -9.26 -0.47 -5.70
N CYS A 141 -10.22 0.30 -6.22
CA CYS A 141 -10.08 1.00 -7.49
C CYS A 141 -8.87 1.94 -7.50
N PHE A 142 -8.57 2.59 -6.37
CA PHE A 142 -7.42 3.48 -6.22
C PHE A 142 -6.08 2.74 -6.07
N LEU A 143 -6.09 1.48 -5.61
CA LEU A 143 -4.87 0.68 -5.44
C LEU A 143 -4.26 0.27 -6.79
N SER A 144 -5.06 -0.35 -7.66
CA SER A 144 -4.68 -0.64 -9.04
C SER A 144 -5.87 -1.11 -9.88
N SER A 145 -5.79 -0.91 -11.20
CA SER A 145 -6.76 -1.44 -12.16
C SER A 145 -6.85 -2.98 -12.12
N SER A 146 -5.71 -3.66 -11.93
CA SER A 146 -5.64 -5.12 -11.84
C SER A 146 -6.30 -5.67 -10.56
N ALA A 147 -6.13 -4.99 -9.43
CA ALA A 147 -6.81 -5.32 -8.18
C ALA A 147 -8.33 -5.13 -8.33
N TYR A 148 -8.76 -4.03 -8.95
CA TYR A 148 -10.17 -3.77 -9.19
C TYR A 148 -10.82 -4.78 -10.14
N SER A 149 -10.13 -5.19 -11.21
CA SER A 149 -10.62 -6.25 -12.11
C SER A 149 -10.79 -7.59 -11.39
N ARG A 150 -9.86 -7.97 -10.51
CA ARG A 150 -10.00 -9.16 -9.66
C ARG A 150 -11.16 -9.02 -8.67
N TYR A 151 -11.30 -7.86 -8.04
CA TYR A 151 -12.42 -7.57 -7.14
C TYR A 151 -13.77 -7.71 -7.84
N ARG A 152 -13.95 -7.14 -9.05
CA ARG A 152 -15.20 -7.28 -9.81
C ARG A 152 -15.58 -8.73 -10.07
N ARG A 153 -14.61 -9.56 -10.48
CA ARG A 153 -14.82 -11.01 -10.67
C ARG A 153 -15.20 -11.68 -9.36
N TYR A 154 -14.49 -11.36 -8.28
CA TYR A 154 -14.77 -11.90 -6.96
C TYR A 154 -16.18 -11.58 -6.47
N ILE A 155 -16.65 -10.33 -6.58
CA ILE A 155 -17.98 -9.96 -6.08
C ILE A 155 -19.14 -10.43 -6.99
N SER A 156 -18.84 -10.76 -8.25
CA SER A 156 -19.84 -11.17 -9.24
C SER A 156 -20.41 -12.58 -9.02
N GLN A 157 -19.78 -13.37 -8.15
CA GLN A 157 -20.14 -14.75 -7.87
C GLN A 157 -20.30 -14.95 -6.35
N LEU A 158 -21.03 -16.00 -5.94
CA LEU A 158 -21.13 -16.35 -4.53
C LEU A 158 -19.89 -17.14 -4.07
N PRO A 159 -19.49 -17.07 -2.78
CA PRO A 159 -18.30 -17.74 -2.26
C PRO A 159 -18.24 -19.25 -2.54
N ILE A 160 -19.39 -19.92 -2.56
CA ILE A 160 -19.50 -21.36 -2.80
C ILE A 160 -19.07 -21.79 -4.21
N VAL A 161 -19.24 -20.91 -5.21
CA VAL A 161 -18.84 -21.18 -6.61
C VAL A 161 -17.47 -20.57 -6.98
N HIS A 162 -16.75 -20.01 -6.01
CA HIS A 162 -15.46 -19.39 -6.27
C HIS A 162 -14.40 -20.42 -6.69
N ASN A 163 -13.81 -20.20 -7.87
CA ASN A 163 -12.65 -20.96 -8.32
C ASN A 163 -11.37 -20.65 -7.48
N LYS A 164 -10.28 -21.39 -7.74
CA LYS A 164 -8.99 -21.20 -7.06
C LYS A 164 -8.45 -19.76 -7.13
N LYS A 165 -8.65 -19.05 -8.25
CA LYS A 165 -8.19 -17.67 -8.41
C LYS A 165 -8.96 -16.70 -7.50
N ASN A 166 -10.27 -16.90 -7.36
CA ASN A 166 -11.11 -16.12 -6.45
C ASN A 166 -10.75 -16.42 -4.98
N ARG A 167 -10.52 -17.70 -4.63
CA ARG A 167 -10.07 -18.10 -3.28
C ARG A 167 -8.74 -17.46 -2.90
N ASN A 168 -7.77 -17.43 -3.80
CA ASN A 168 -6.50 -16.77 -3.55
C ASN A 168 -6.62 -15.24 -3.34
N PHE A 169 -7.73 -14.63 -3.76
CA PHE A 169 -7.99 -13.22 -3.56
C PHE A 169 -8.54 -12.91 -2.15
N ASP A 170 -9.04 -13.90 -1.41
CA ASP A 170 -9.57 -13.74 -0.04
C ASP A 170 -8.52 -13.09 0.87
N TYR A 171 -7.27 -13.57 0.83
CA TYR A 171 -6.19 -13.01 1.65
C TYR A 171 -5.87 -11.55 1.32
N TYR A 172 -5.93 -11.18 0.04
CA TYR A 172 -5.72 -9.79 -0.38
C TYR A 172 -6.88 -8.89 0.11
N LEU A 173 -8.12 -9.37 0.00
CA LEU A 173 -9.28 -8.67 0.56
C LEU A 173 -9.17 -8.52 2.07
N LEU A 174 -8.83 -9.59 2.79
CA LEU A 174 -8.69 -9.54 4.24
C LEU A 174 -7.69 -8.45 4.66
N LYS A 175 -6.54 -8.33 4.00
CA LYS A 175 -5.59 -7.23 4.25
C LYS A 175 -6.21 -5.84 4.07
N ILE A 176 -7.00 -5.64 3.02
CA ILE A 176 -7.69 -4.37 2.75
C ILE A 176 -8.77 -4.11 3.79
N LEU A 177 -9.59 -5.10 4.11
CA LEU A 177 -10.68 -5.00 5.09
C LEU A 177 -10.11 -4.71 6.49
N CYS A 178 -9.05 -5.41 6.90
CA CYS A 178 -8.34 -5.15 8.15
C CYS A 178 -7.77 -3.72 8.16
N ARG A 179 -7.13 -3.27 7.07
CA ARG A 179 -6.67 -1.88 6.96
C ARG A 179 -7.83 -0.90 7.16
N ALA A 180 -8.93 -1.11 6.45
CA ALA A 180 -10.12 -0.26 6.47
C ALA A 180 -10.95 -0.36 7.77
N THR A 181 -10.51 -1.19 8.71
CA THR A 181 -11.14 -1.39 10.03
C THR A 181 -10.23 -0.88 11.14
N LEU A 182 -8.92 -1.14 11.04
CA LEU A 182 -7.96 -0.96 12.14
C LEU A 182 -6.95 0.16 11.90
N LYS A 183 -6.61 0.52 10.65
CA LYS A 183 -5.58 1.52 10.36
C LYS A 183 -6.18 2.89 10.09
N LEU A 184 -5.77 3.88 10.88
CA LEU A 184 -6.19 5.28 10.75
C LEU A 184 -5.28 6.11 9.83
N SER A 185 -4.28 5.51 9.19
CA SER A 185 -3.42 6.23 8.23
C SER A 185 -4.21 6.60 6.97
N PRO A 186 -4.19 7.87 6.54
CA PRO A 186 -5.01 8.35 5.43
C PRO A 186 -4.71 7.54 4.16
N PHE A 187 -5.76 6.98 3.55
CA PHE A 187 -5.62 6.20 2.33
C PHE A 187 -6.94 6.11 1.58
N SER A 188 -7.06 6.92 0.52
CA SER A 188 -8.24 6.95 -0.35
C SER A 188 -9.53 6.95 0.48
N THR A 189 -10.51 6.13 0.12
CA THR A 189 -11.77 5.95 0.86
C THR A 189 -11.70 4.95 2.00
N LEU A 190 -10.53 4.34 2.27
CA LEU A 190 -10.37 3.38 3.39
C LEU A 190 -10.21 4.08 4.74
N THR A 191 -10.00 5.40 4.76
CA THR A 191 -9.99 6.23 5.95
C THR A 191 -10.49 7.62 5.57
N SER A 192 -11.37 8.20 6.38
CA SER A 192 -11.82 9.59 6.23
C SER A 192 -11.28 10.47 7.34
N SER A 193 -10.95 11.72 7.03
CA SER A 193 -10.61 12.75 8.01
C SER A 193 -11.82 13.66 8.26
N GLU A 194 -12.01 14.07 9.50
CA GLU A 194 -13.04 14.99 9.96
C GLU A 194 -12.38 16.06 10.81
N ILE A 195 -12.81 17.30 10.64
CA ILE A 195 -12.39 18.43 11.48
C ILE A 195 -13.53 18.69 12.44
N LEU A 196 -13.25 18.60 13.74
CA LEU A 196 -14.16 18.92 14.83
C LEU A 196 -13.78 20.30 15.36
N CYS A 197 -14.76 21.18 15.45
CA CYS A 197 -14.61 22.46 16.14
C CYS A 197 -15.38 22.37 17.46
N HIS A 198 -14.70 22.59 18.58
CA HIS A 198 -15.33 22.61 19.90
C HIS A 198 -15.91 24.00 20.14
N SER A 199 -17.05 24.26 19.49
CA SER A 199 -17.81 25.51 19.61
C SER A 199 -19.27 25.20 19.91
N SER A 200 -19.98 26.11 20.59
CA SER A 200 -21.42 26.00 20.87
C SER A 200 -22.30 26.07 19.61
N LEU A 201 -21.71 26.37 18.45
CA LEU A 201 -22.42 26.45 17.17
C LEU A 201 -22.55 25.06 16.54
N LYS A 202 -23.76 24.71 16.09
CA LYS A 202 -24.00 23.48 15.31
C LYS A 202 -23.21 23.53 14.01
N GLY A 203 -22.08 22.82 13.96
CA GLY A 203 -21.27 22.70 12.75
C GLY A 203 -21.99 21.99 11.60
N ILE A 204 -21.66 22.36 10.36
CA ILE A 204 -22.19 21.73 9.16
C ILE A 204 -21.48 20.38 8.95
N LYS A 205 -22.24 19.27 8.99
CA LYS A 205 -21.70 17.94 8.64
C LYS A 205 -21.64 17.77 7.13
N GLN A 206 -20.53 18.18 6.51
CA GLN A 206 -20.30 18.00 5.08
C GLN A 206 -19.22 16.94 4.83
N LYS A 207 -19.61 15.75 4.37
CA LYS A 207 -18.66 14.73 3.92
C LYS A 207 -18.35 14.94 2.44
N LYS A 208 -17.18 15.50 2.14
CA LYS A 208 -16.64 15.71 0.79
C LYS A 208 -15.61 14.63 0.44
N ASN A 209 -15.71 14.07 -0.76
CA ASN A 209 -14.60 13.34 -1.37
C ASN A 209 -13.89 14.32 -2.31
N SER A 210 -12.56 14.33 -2.29
CA SER A 210 -11.76 15.12 -3.22
C SER A 210 -10.92 14.15 -4.03
N VAL A 211 -11.17 14.11 -5.34
CA VAL A 211 -10.34 13.39 -6.32
C VAL A 211 -9.52 14.41 -7.08
N GLN A 212 -8.23 14.13 -7.23
CA GLN A 212 -7.27 14.97 -7.94
C GLN A 212 -6.43 14.08 -8.87
N ILE A 213 -5.94 14.67 -9.97
CA ILE A 213 -4.91 14.04 -10.80
C ILE A 213 -3.61 14.01 -9.99
N ASN A 214 -2.79 12.97 -10.21
CA ASN A 214 -1.47 12.88 -9.61
C ASN A 214 -0.60 14.09 -10.01
N TYR A 215 -0.13 14.85 -9.02
CA TYR A 215 0.73 16.03 -9.20
C TYR A 215 1.94 15.77 -10.07
N LYS A 216 2.61 14.63 -9.89
CA LYS A 216 3.78 14.22 -10.70
C LYS A 216 3.46 14.24 -12.18
N LEU A 217 2.31 13.71 -12.58
CA LEU A 217 1.92 13.65 -13.98
C LEU A 217 1.75 15.05 -14.56
N LEU A 218 1.14 15.96 -13.80
CA LEU A 218 0.91 17.34 -14.25
C LEU A 218 2.22 18.13 -14.33
N LEU A 219 3.13 17.95 -13.37
CA LEU A 219 4.48 18.53 -13.41
C LEU A 219 5.32 17.99 -14.57
N GLU A 220 5.26 16.68 -14.85
CA GLU A 220 5.92 16.08 -16.01
C GLU A 220 5.36 16.61 -17.34
N VAL A 221 4.04 16.80 -17.43
CA VAL A 221 3.41 17.43 -18.60
C VAL A 221 3.89 18.87 -18.75
N PHE A 222 3.88 19.65 -17.66
CA PHE A 222 4.37 21.02 -17.66
C PHE A 222 5.83 21.11 -18.16
N GLU A 223 6.74 20.35 -17.56
CA GLU A 223 8.16 20.37 -17.95
C GLU A 223 8.37 19.95 -19.41
N LYS A 224 7.58 19.00 -19.94
CA LYS A 224 7.66 18.63 -21.35
C LYS A 224 7.11 19.71 -22.28
N LEU A 225 5.99 20.32 -21.93
CA LEU A 225 5.36 21.36 -22.74
C LEU A 225 6.26 22.59 -22.82
N LYS A 226 6.86 22.98 -21.70
CA LYS A 226 7.68 24.18 -21.56
C LYS A 226 8.79 24.32 -22.61
N TYR A 227 9.37 23.22 -23.07
CA TYR A 227 10.45 23.23 -24.05
C TYR A 227 9.98 23.07 -25.51
N PHE A 228 8.68 23.15 -25.80
CA PHE A 228 8.20 23.35 -27.17
C PHE A 228 8.58 24.74 -27.67
N ASN A 229 8.96 24.88 -28.94
CA ASN A 229 9.49 26.11 -29.52
C ASN A 229 8.67 27.36 -29.16
N ASP A 230 7.35 27.32 -29.34
CA ASP A 230 6.45 28.45 -29.03
C ASP A 230 6.58 28.95 -27.58
N PHE A 231 6.78 28.03 -26.64
CA PHE A 231 6.92 28.35 -25.22
C PHE A 231 8.35 28.68 -24.86
N LEU A 232 9.31 27.92 -25.35
CA LEU A 232 10.74 28.06 -25.08
C LEU A 232 11.24 29.48 -25.35
N MET A 233 10.79 30.08 -26.45
CA MET A 233 11.17 31.45 -26.85
C MET A 233 10.74 32.52 -25.83
N THR A 234 9.75 32.22 -24.99
CA THR A 234 9.18 33.15 -24.00
C THR A 234 9.75 32.97 -22.60
N LEU A 235 10.63 31.97 -22.41
CA LEU A 235 11.15 31.63 -21.08
C LEU A 235 12.34 32.49 -20.68
N HIS A 236 12.49 32.61 -19.37
CA HIS A 236 13.66 33.18 -18.73
C HIS A 236 14.39 32.10 -17.95
N PHE A 237 15.71 32.22 -17.87
CA PHE A 237 16.57 31.22 -17.27
C PHE A 237 17.52 31.82 -16.26
N TYR A 238 17.91 31.02 -15.27
CA TYR A 238 18.92 31.34 -14.29
C TYR A 238 19.83 30.14 -14.07
N MET A 239 21.02 30.37 -13.55
CA MET A 239 21.96 29.30 -13.19
C MET A 239 21.45 28.59 -11.94
N ASN A 240 21.56 27.27 -11.90
CA ASN A 240 21.27 26.52 -10.68
C ASN A 240 22.12 27.05 -9.52
N ASP A 241 21.47 27.38 -8.41
CA ASP A 241 22.07 28.04 -7.25
C ASP A 241 23.21 27.23 -6.59
N THR A 242 23.27 25.93 -6.86
CA THR A 242 24.31 25.03 -6.34
C THR A 242 25.56 24.94 -7.22
N VAL A 243 25.56 25.64 -8.37
CA VAL A 243 26.73 25.69 -9.26
C VAL A 243 27.87 26.41 -8.59
N THR A 244 28.99 25.70 -8.43
CA THR A 244 30.22 26.22 -7.85
C THR A 244 31.43 25.77 -8.67
N PHE A 245 32.47 26.61 -8.67
CA PHE A 245 33.74 26.31 -9.30
C PHE A 245 34.75 25.89 -8.22
N SER A 246 35.26 24.67 -8.30
CA SER A 246 36.24 24.11 -7.36
C SER A 246 37.48 23.64 -8.12
N GLY A 247 38.57 24.39 -8.01
CA GLY A 247 39.79 24.14 -8.78
C GLY A 247 39.52 24.17 -10.30
N ASN A 248 39.83 23.07 -10.98
CA ASN A 248 39.63 22.93 -12.43
C ASN A 248 38.27 22.28 -12.79
N GLN A 249 37.28 22.33 -11.90
CA GLN A 249 36.00 21.65 -12.07
C GLN A 249 34.81 22.55 -11.74
N VAL A 250 33.70 22.32 -12.44
CA VAL A 250 32.37 22.85 -12.11
C VAL A 250 31.57 21.73 -11.46
N VAL A 251 30.99 21.99 -10.30
CA VAL A 251 30.18 21.02 -9.55
C VAL A 251 28.84 21.63 -9.15
N TYR A 252 27.80 20.82 -9.13
CA TYR A 252 26.47 21.22 -8.68
C TYR A 252 25.59 20.00 -8.36
N THR A 253 24.50 20.23 -7.63
CA THR A 253 23.48 19.22 -7.37
C THR A 253 22.20 19.55 -8.11
N ALA A 254 21.55 18.53 -8.67
CA ALA A 254 20.26 18.72 -9.32
C ALA A 254 19.30 17.57 -8.97
N SER A 255 18.07 17.94 -8.67
CA SER A 255 17.01 16.98 -8.39
C SER A 255 16.44 16.42 -9.69
N LYS A 256 16.39 15.09 -9.80
CA LYS A 256 15.89 14.35 -10.96
C LYS A 256 14.78 13.38 -10.55
N SER A 257 13.87 13.13 -11.49
CA SER A 257 12.81 12.15 -11.29
C SER A 257 13.41 10.75 -11.32
N ARG A 258 13.03 9.89 -10.36
CA ARG A 258 13.39 8.48 -10.45
C ARG A 258 12.55 7.77 -11.51
N ASN A 259 13.19 6.95 -12.33
CA ASN A 259 12.52 6.16 -13.37
C ASN A 259 11.56 5.10 -12.80
N ASP A 260 11.75 4.67 -11.55
CA ASP A 260 11.00 3.61 -10.87
C ASP A 260 9.82 4.13 -10.01
N SER A 261 9.73 5.44 -9.77
CA SER A 261 8.70 6.03 -8.91
C SER A 261 7.61 6.71 -9.73
N SER A 262 6.37 6.23 -9.62
CA SER A 262 5.19 6.87 -10.21
C SER A 262 4.57 7.96 -9.32
N LYS A 263 5.16 8.24 -8.15
CA LYS A 263 4.49 9.00 -7.09
C LYS A 263 5.07 10.37 -6.80
N VAL A 264 6.37 10.58 -7.03
CA VAL A 264 7.04 11.81 -6.61
C VAL A 264 7.87 12.37 -7.76
N PHE A 265 7.76 13.67 -7.96
CA PHE A 265 8.47 14.41 -9.00
C PHE A 265 9.82 14.87 -8.47
N GLU A 266 10.88 14.65 -9.24
CA GLU A 266 12.24 15.20 -9.00
C GLU A 266 12.74 15.17 -7.54
N THR A 267 12.81 13.98 -6.91
CA THR A 267 13.32 13.83 -5.53
C THR A 267 14.68 13.13 -5.40
N LEU A 268 15.32 12.75 -6.51
CA LEU A 268 16.65 12.17 -6.48
C LEU A 268 17.68 13.27 -6.72
N ASP A 269 18.45 13.61 -5.69
CA ASP A 269 19.57 14.54 -5.86
C ASP A 269 20.72 13.82 -6.55
N THR A 270 21.11 14.37 -7.69
CA THR A 270 22.23 13.89 -8.51
C THR A 270 23.34 14.93 -8.44
N PHE A 271 24.55 14.48 -8.12
CA PHE A 271 25.74 15.31 -8.11
C PHE A 271 26.41 15.28 -9.49
N TYR A 272 26.67 16.46 -10.06
CA TYR A 272 27.32 16.64 -11.35
C TYR A 272 28.71 17.21 -11.18
N LYS A 273 29.61 16.79 -12.08
CA LYS A 273 31.00 17.20 -12.09
C LYS A 273 31.51 17.28 -13.52
N PHE A 274 31.92 18.47 -13.93
CA PHE A 274 32.42 18.76 -15.27
C PHE A 274 33.79 19.44 -15.21
N PRO A 275 34.64 19.27 -16.24
CA PRO A 275 35.81 20.12 -16.41
C PRO A 275 35.41 21.58 -16.50
N LYS A 276 36.16 22.44 -15.82
CA LYS A 276 36.02 23.88 -15.94
C LYS A 276 36.40 24.32 -17.35
N THR A 277 35.55 25.12 -17.97
CA THR A 277 35.81 25.71 -19.29
C THR A 277 35.52 27.20 -19.24
N LYS A 278 36.21 27.97 -20.09
CA LYS A 278 35.99 29.42 -20.21
C LYS A 278 34.53 29.75 -20.52
N PHE A 279 33.89 28.95 -21.38
CA PHE A 279 32.45 29.07 -21.67
C PHE A 279 31.57 28.99 -20.41
N LEU A 280 31.79 28.01 -19.52
CA LEU A 280 30.95 27.85 -18.33
C LEU A 280 31.19 28.96 -17.30
N GLU A 281 32.44 29.45 -17.18
CA GLU A 281 32.74 30.62 -16.34
C GLU A 281 32.03 31.87 -16.87
N ASP A 282 32.21 32.17 -18.14
CA ASP A 282 31.62 33.36 -18.77
C ASP A 282 30.10 33.29 -18.71
N LEU A 283 29.50 32.11 -18.91
CA LEU A 283 28.06 31.88 -18.76
C LEU A 283 27.58 32.13 -17.33
N TYR A 284 28.32 31.62 -16.33
CA TYR A 284 27.99 31.81 -14.92
C TYR A 284 28.01 33.29 -14.53
N TYR A 285 29.05 34.03 -14.91
CA TYR A 285 29.14 35.47 -14.65
C TYR A 285 28.10 36.27 -15.43
N LYS A 286 27.86 35.90 -16.69
CA LYS A 286 26.85 36.56 -17.53
C LYS A 286 25.47 36.48 -16.87
N ILE A 287 25.05 35.29 -16.45
CA ILE A 287 23.73 35.10 -15.82
C ILE A 287 23.71 35.68 -14.41
N GLY A 288 24.77 35.48 -13.62
CA GLY A 288 24.88 36.04 -12.27
C GLY A 288 24.79 37.57 -12.23
N SER A 289 25.22 38.26 -13.29
CA SER A 289 25.15 39.73 -13.39
C SER A 289 23.76 40.30 -13.64
N VAL A 290 22.83 39.51 -14.18
CA VAL A 290 21.47 39.95 -14.54
C VAL A 290 20.37 39.19 -13.82
N GLU A 291 20.74 38.26 -12.94
CA GLU A 291 19.90 37.24 -12.25
C GLU A 291 19.17 36.28 -13.20
N LYS A 292 18.65 36.75 -14.34
CA LYS A 292 17.83 36.02 -15.30
C LYS A 292 18.18 36.42 -16.73
N ILE A 293 18.23 35.45 -17.64
CA ILE A 293 18.52 35.65 -19.07
C ILE A 293 17.37 35.11 -19.94
N SER A 294 16.94 35.88 -20.95
CA SER A 294 15.93 35.40 -21.91
C SER A 294 16.53 34.38 -22.87
N TYR A 295 15.68 33.50 -23.44
CA TYR A 295 16.14 32.51 -24.43
C TYR A 295 16.90 33.14 -25.62
N LYS A 296 16.42 34.27 -26.14
CA LYS A 296 17.06 34.99 -27.27
C LYS A 296 18.47 35.47 -26.90
N ASN A 297 18.64 36.02 -25.71
CA ASN A 297 19.95 36.50 -25.25
C ASN A 297 20.90 35.33 -24.97
N LEU A 298 20.37 34.22 -24.45
CA LEU A 298 21.13 33.00 -24.23
C LEU A 298 21.62 32.38 -25.55
N LEU A 299 20.77 32.33 -26.58
CA LEU A 299 21.15 31.89 -27.93
C LEU A 299 22.29 32.74 -28.47
N SER A 300 22.15 34.08 -28.43
CA SER A 300 23.18 35.00 -28.91
C SER A 300 24.50 34.80 -28.18
N PHE A 301 24.47 34.62 -26.86
CA PHE A 301 25.67 34.40 -26.05
C PHE A 301 26.36 33.07 -26.41
N ILE A 302 25.60 31.99 -26.61
CA ILE A 302 26.17 30.67 -26.92
C ILE A 302 26.73 30.64 -28.35
N ALA A 303 26.14 31.39 -29.27
CA ALA A 303 26.61 31.49 -30.66
C ALA A 303 28.08 31.96 -30.75
N ASP A 304 28.52 32.83 -29.82
CA ASP A 304 29.90 33.34 -29.78
C ASP A 304 30.94 32.24 -29.48
N TYR A 305 30.54 31.16 -28.80
CA TYR A 305 31.42 30.04 -28.47
C TYR A 305 31.20 28.82 -29.36
N TYR A 306 29.94 28.57 -29.75
CA TYR A 306 29.52 27.35 -30.43
C TYR A 306 28.49 27.66 -31.52
N PRO A 307 28.93 28.29 -32.63
CA PRO A 307 28.04 28.65 -33.72
C PRO A 307 27.35 27.40 -34.30
N SER A 308 26.07 27.51 -34.61
CA SER A 308 25.20 26.44 -35.13
C SER A 308 24.91 25.28 -34.18
N LYS A 309 25.30 25.36 -32.90
CA LYS A 309 25.01 24.34 -31.86
C LYS A 309 24.28 24.91 -30.65
N GLU A 310 23.77 26.13 -30.75
CA GLU A 310 23.24 26.92 -29.64
C GLU A 310 22.06 26.20 -28.97
N SER A 311 21.05 25.81 -29.75
CA SER A 311 19.88 25.11 -29.23
C SER A 311 20.22 23.75 -28.60
N GLN A 312 21.21 23.04 -29.15
CA GLN A 312 21.67 21.75 -28.59
C GLN A 312 22.34 21.95 -27.23
N ILE A 313 23.16 22.98 -27.10
CA ILE A 313 23.86 23.30 -25.85
C ILE A 313 22.87 23.76 -24.78
N ILE A 314 21.93 24.67 -25.12
CA ILE A 314 20.88 25.09 -24.18
C ILE A 314 20.10 23.87 -23.68
N ARG A 315 19.70 22.99 -24.60
CA ARG A 315 18.99 21.77 -24.24
C ARG A 315 19.79 20.87 -23.30
N SER A 316 21.09 20.69 -23.56
CA SER A 316 21.97 19.94 -22.67
C SER A 316 22.09 20.57 -21.27
N LEU A 317 22.21 21.90 -21.18
CA LEU A 317 22.27 22.62 -19.91
C LEU A 317 20.96 22.49 -19.10
N LEU A 318 19.81 22.49 -19.79
CA LEU A 318 18.48 22.28 -19.20
C LEU A 318 18.25 20.83 -18.76
N GLU A 319 18.59 19.84 -19.61
CA GLU A 319 18.45 18.41 -19.30
C GLU A 319 19.35 17.98 -18.13
N ASN A 320 20.50 18.62 -18.00
CA ASN A 320 21.40 18.44 -16.86
C ASN A 320 21.09 19.38 -15.69
N LYS A 321 20.05 20.23 -15.79
CA LYS A 321 19.58 21.16 -14.73
C LYS A 321 20.69 22.08 -14.19
N MET A 322 21.69 22.38 -15.03
CA MET A 322 22.68 23.43 -14.75
C MET A 322 22.06 24.80 -15.01
N LEU A 323 21.21 24.88 -16.03
CA LEU A 323 20.32 25.99 -16.29
C LEU A 323 18.90 25.60 -15.84
N LEU A 324 18.24 26.50 -15.13
CA LEU A 324 16.86 26.35 -14.68
C LEU A 324 16.02 27.48 -15.28
N SER A 325 14.75 27.21 -15.51
CA SER A 325 13.79 28.23 -15.93
C SER A 325 13.18 28.96 -14.74
N VAL A 326 12.88 30.23 -14.90
CA VAL A 326 12.15 31.02 -13.91
C VAL A 326 10.70 30.57 -13.80
N GLU A 327 10.08 30.19 -14.92
CA GLU A 327 8.71 29.71 -14.95
C GLU A 327 8.62 28.32 -14.29
N TYR A 328 7.82 28.22 -13.24
CA TYR A 328 7.57 26.97 -12.51
C TYR A 328 6.08 26.77 -12.25
N LEU A 329 5.70 25.51 -12.04
CA LEU A 329 4.38 25.11 -11.61
C LEU A 329 4.49 24.54 -10.19
N SER A 330 3.73 25.09 -9.24
CA SER A 330 3.77 24.66 -7.84
C SER A 330 2.86 23.46 -7.56
N GLU A 331 3.23 22.65 -6.58
CA GLU A 331 2.35 21.62 -6.04
C GLU A 331 1.23 22.28 -5.22
N SER A 332 0.14 22.64 -5.88
CA SER A 332 -1.03 23.32 -5.30
C SER A 332 -2.30 22.48 -5.49
N SER A 333 -3.33 22.66 -4.66
CA SER A 333 -4.63 22.00 -4.87
C SER A 333 -5.31 22.36 -6.20
N HIS A 334 -4.79 23.37 -6.90
CA HIS A 334 -5.29 23.93 -8.16
C HIS A 334 -4.30 23.78 -9.32
N ILE A 335 -3.30 22.88 -9.19
CA ILE A 335 -2.23 22.70 -10.18
C ILE A 335 -2.74 22.48 -11.62
N LEU A 336 -3.91 21.85 -11.79
CA LEU A 336 -4.49 21.58 -13.10
C LEU A 336 -5.01 22.88 -13.72
N GLU A 337 -5.68 23.70 -12.93
CA GLU A 337 -6.13 25.03 -13.31
C GLU A 337 -4.94 25.95 -13.61
N ASP A 338 -3.91 25.91 -12.76
CA ASP A 338 -2.69 26.70 -12.92
C ASP A 338 -1.97 26.32 -14.23
N LEU A 339 -1.86 25.02 -14.54
CA LEU A 339 -1.31 24.53 -15.80
C LEU A 339 -2.14 24.97 -17.01
N LEU A 340 -3.46 24.81 -16.96
CA LEU A 340 -4.36 25.21 -18.05
C LEU A 340 -4.28 26.72 -18.31
N LYS A 341 -4.23 27.52 -17.25
CA LYS A 341 -4.05 28.98 -17.35
C LYS A 341 -2.71 29.31 -18.01
N TRP A 342 -1.62 28.70 -17.56
CA TRP A 342 -0.29 28.91 -18.14
C TRP A 342 -0.22 28.56 -19.63
N ILE A 343 -0.88 27.47 -20.06
CA ILE A 343 -0.98 27.09 -21.48
C ILE A 343 -1.76 28.16 -22.26
N SER A 344 -2.89 28.61 -21.71
CA SER A 344 -3.76 29.61 -22.35
C SER A 344 -3.07 30.96 -22.51
N ASP A 345 -2.36 31.44 -21.49
CA ASP A 345 -1.70 32.75 -21.50
C ASP A 345 -0.63 32.86 -22.60
N LYS A 346 -0.06 31.72 -23.02
CA LYS A 346 0.99 31.66 -24.04
C LYS A 346 0.48 31.48 -25.47
N ASN A 347 -0.82 31.25 -25.69
CA ASN A 347 -1.47 31.19 -27.01
C ASN A 347 -0.68 30.40 -28.09
N SER A 348 -0.15 29.22 -27.76
CA SER A 348 0.61 28.41 -28.73
C SER A 348 -0.28 27.88 -29.85
N LYS A 349 0.25 27.89 -31.07
CA LYS A 349 -0.41 27.33 -32.26
C LYS A 349 -0.03 25.86 -32.49
N ASN A 350 0.80 25.29 -31.62
CA ASN A 350 1.31 23.94 -31.79
C ASN A 350 0.18 22.90 -31.62
N PRO A 351 -0.03 21.99 -32.60
CA PRO A 351 -1.13 21.02 -32.55
C PRO A 351 -1.02 20.04 -31.38
N ILE A 352 0.20 19.72 -30.93
CA ILE A 352 0.42 18.83 -29.78
C ILE A 352 0.00 19.54 -28.49
N VAL A 353 0.39 20.80 -28.32
CA VAL A 353 0.00 21.62 -27.16
C VAL A 353 -1.53 21.73 -27.08
N ASN A 354 -2.19 21.99 -28.21
CA ASN A 354 -3.66 22.05 -28.29
C ASN A 354 -4.31 20.71 -27.90
N LYS A 355 -3.78 19.59 -28.39
CA LYS A 355 -4.28 18.25 -28.02
C LYS A 355 -4.12 17.98 -26.53
N VAL A 356 -2.97 18.34 -25.93
CA VAL A 356 -2.75 18.19 -24.49
C VAL A 356 -3.70 19.08 -23.69
N SER A 357 -3.90 20.33 -24.10
CA SER A 357 -4.86 21.25 -23.47
C SER A 357 -6.28 20.68 -23.46
N LEU A 358 -6.75 20.13 -24.59
CA LEU A 358 -8.06 19.47 -24.68
C LEU A 358 -8.18 18.27 -23.74
N LEU A 359 -7.15 17.43 -23.63
CA LEU A 359 -7.14 16.30 -22.70
C LEU A 359 -7.17 16.74 -21.23
N LEU A 360 -6.47 17.82 -20.88
CA LEU A 360 -6.47 18.39 -19.54
C LEU A 360 -7.84 19.01 -19.20
N LEU A 361 -8.48 19.70 -20.14
CA LEU A 361 -9.84 20.23 -19.99
C LEU A 361 -10.87 19.12 -19.80
N GLU A 362 -10.79 18.05 -20.59
CA GLU A 362 -11.67 16.89 -20.42
C GLU A 362 -11.43 16.22 -19.07
N SER A 363 -10.18 16.10 -18.63
CA SER A 363 -9.84 15.56 -17.31
C SER A 363 -10.40 16.44 -16.18
N LYS A 364 -10.32 17.77 -16.32
CA LYS A 364 -10.93 18.72 -15.39
C LYS A 364 -12.45 18.53 -15.31
N ARG A 365 -13.12 18.45 -16.46
CA ARG A 365 -14.56 18.21 -16.56
C ARG A 365 -14.97 16.90 -15.88
N LEU A 366 -14.22 15.82 -16.11
CA LEU A 366 -14.47 14.53 -15.46
C LEU A 366 -14.26 14.60 -13.94
N LEU A 367 -13.22 15.29 -13.47
CA LEU A 367 -13.00 15.51 -12.04
C LEU A 367 -14.14 16.32 -11.40
N GLU A 368 -14.62 17.36 -12.06
CA GLU A 368 -15.78 18.14 -11.61
C GLU A 368 -17.02 17.26 -11.52
N ILE A 369 -17.32 16.44 -12.53
CA ILE A 369 -18.43 15.49 -12.52
C ILE A 369 -18.27 14.49 -11.37
N ILE A 370 -17.08 13.93 -11.16
CA ILE A 370 -16.83 12.97 -10.07
C ILE A 370 -17.05 13.64 -8.72
N ASN A 371 -16.43 14.79 -8.49
CA ASN A 371 -16.51 15.53 -7.23
C ASN A 371 -17.93 16.08 -6.98
N TYR A 372 -18.67 16.46 -8.03
CA TYR A 372 -20.06 16.94 -7.97
C TYR A 372 -21.08 15.82 -7.80
N ASN A 373 -20.94 14.67 -8.48
CA ASN A 373 -21.83 13.53 -8.28
C ASN A 373 -21.73 12.94 -6.87
N PHE A 374 -20.57 13.05 -6.21
CA PHE A 374 -20.45 12.76 -4.77
C PHE A 374 -21.25 13.73 -3.89
N TYR A 375 -21.56 14.94 -4.39
CA TYR A 375 -22.38 15.95 -3.73
C TYR A 375 -23.89 15.64 -3.85
N ILE A 376 -24.38 15.33 -5.05
CA ILE A 376 -25.81 15.11 -5.33
C ILE A 376 -26.32 13.75 -4.85
N LEU A 377 -25.57 12.66 -5.03
CA LEU A 377 -26.01 11.32 -4.62
C LEU A 377 -26.31 11.25 -3.10
N LYS A 378 -25.80 12.19 -2.30
CA LYS A 378 -26.11 12.32 -0.87
C LYS A 378 -27.37 13.11 -0.57
N PHE A 379 -27.67 14.16 -1.35
CA PHE A 379 -28.88 14.95 -1.14
C PHE A 379 -30.13 14.11 -1.33
N ARG A 380 -30.13 13.23 -2.35
CA ARG A 380 -31.25 12.28 -2.58
C ARG A 380 -31.38 11.22 -1.48
N PHE A 381 -30.29 10.74 -0.88
CA PHE A 381 -30.34 9.75 0.22
C PHE A 381 -30.74 10.34 1.58
N ASN A 382 -30.44 11.62 1.84
CA ASN A 382 -30.90 12.30 3.07
C ASN A 382 -32.37 12.74 2.98
N HIS A 383 -32.86 13.08 1.77
CA HIS A 383 -34.29 13.34 1.56
C HIS A 383 -35.14 12.06 1.56
N SER A 384 -34.67 10.93 1.03
CA SER A 384 -35.43 9.68 1.09
C SER A 384 -35.59 9.13 2.52
N LYS A 385 -34.63 9.36 3.42
CA LYS A 385 -34.78 9.02 4.85
C LYS A 385 -35.75 9.93 5.62
N THR A 386 -35.89 11.19 5.20
CA THR A 386 -36.86 12.12 5.83
C THR A 386 -38.27 11.96 5.28
N VAL A 387 -38.44 11.44 4.06
CA VAL A 387 -39.75 11.18 3.45
C VAL A 387 -40.32 9.80 3.84
N PHE A 388 -39.49 8.76 3.98
CA PHE A 388 -39.97 7.42 4.38
C PHE A 388 -40.01 7.16 5.89
N GLY A 389 -39.50 8.08 6.72
CA GLY A 389 -39.57 7.99 8.19
C GLY A 389 -40.86 8.52 8.82
N LYS A 390 -41.86 8.94 8.02
CA LYS A 390 -43.14 9.50 8.50
C LYS A 390 -44.36 8.58 8.35
N TYR A 391 -44.18 7.36 7.83
CA TYR A 391 -45.28 6.40 7.69
C TYR A 391 -44.84 4.98 8.08
N VAL A 392 -44.55 4.74 9.35
CA VAL A 392 -44.94 3.50 10.07
C VAL A 392 -44.95 3.86 11.56
N ASN A 393 -46.11 4.26 12.07
CA ASN A 393 -46.48 4.15 13.47
C ASN A 393 -47.93 3.68 13.44
N TYR A 394 -48.12 2.36 13.45
CA TYR A 394 -49.19 1.60 14.10
C TYR A 394 -48.74 0.15 14.15
#